data_AF-A0A9F2RB25-F1
#
_entry.id   AF-A0A9F2RB25-F1
#
_cell.length_a   1.000
_cell.length_b   1.000
_cell.length_c   1.000
_cell.angle_alpha   90.00
_cell.angle_beta   90.00
_cell.angle_gamma   90.00
#
_symmetry.space_group_name_H-M   'P 1'
#
loop_
_entity.id
_entity.type
_entity.pdbx_description
1 polymer ?
#
loop_
_entity_poly.entity_id
_entity_poly.type
_entity_poly.pdbx_seq_one_letter_code
_entity_poly.pdbx_strand_id
1 'polypeptide(L)'
;LTVDPAKRLKMSNLRYSEWLQDGSALSSTPLMTPDILESSGPAVRTGVNVTFMAFNKGKREGFFLKSVENAPLAKRRKLKMSSTGVEGRRSSSSSSSSSSGSSSRPPKAKVPTVRHDPPS
;
A
#
# COMPACT_ATOMS: atom_id res chain seq x y z
N LEU A 1 -19.94 -5.40 -6.90
CA LEU A 1 -18.79 -4.63 -6.36
C LEU A 1 -17.42 -5.06 -6.93
N THR A 2 -17.36 -6.09 -7.79
CA THR A 2 -16.08 -6.50 -8.42
C THR A 2 -15.41 -5.38 -9.24
N VAL A 3 -14.08 -5.34 -9.18
CA VAL A 3 -13.23 -4.41 -9.93
C VAL A 3 -13.06 -4.83 -11.39
N ASP A 4 -13.11 -6.14 -11.67
CA ASP A 4 -13.00 -6.70 -13.02
C ASP A 4 -14.25 -6.34 -13.85
N PRO A 5 -14.11 -5.54 -14.94
CA PRO A 5 -15.24 -5.15 -15.77
C PRO A 5 -15.95 -6.33 -16.43
N ALA A 6 -15.23 -7.40 -16.78
CA ALA A 6 -15.81 -8.55 -17.47
C ALA A 6 -16.70 -9.38 -16.54
N LYS A 7 -16.35 -9.44 -15.26
CA LYS A 7 -17.13 -10.12 -14.21
C LYS A 7 -18.19 -9.23 -13.58
N ARG A 8 -18.25 -7.95 -13.94
CA ARG A 8 -19.20 -7.00 -13.34
C ARG A 8 -20.59 -7.22 -13.92
N LEU A 9 -21.53 -7.52 -13.03
CA LEU A 9 -22.94 -7.67 -13.36
C LEU A 9 -23.50 -6.38 -13.97
N LYS A 10 -24.06 -6.48 -15.17
CA LYS A 10 -24.74 -5.38 -15.88
C LYS A 10 -26.25 -5.40 -15.58
N MET A 11 -26.92 -4.27 -15.80
CA MET A 11 -28.36 -4.13 -15.56
C MET A 11 -29.21 -5.18 -16.30
N SER A 12 -28.82 -5.53 -17.53
CA SER A 12 -29.48 -6.56 -18.35
C SER A 12 -29.55 -7.93 -17.67
N ASN A 13 -28.55 -8.26 -16.86
CA ASN A 13 -28.43 -9.53 -16.15
C ASN A 13 -28.93 -9.42 -14.70
N LEU A 14 -28.75 -8.27 -14.06
CA LEU A 14 -29.22 -8.03 -12.68
C LEU A 14 -30.72 -8.26 -12.53
N ARG A 15 -31.53 -7.82 -13.50
CA ARG A 15 -32.99 -8.02 -13.48
C ARG A 15 -33.43 -9.50 -13.48
N TYR A 16 -32.54 -10.42 -13.85
CA TYR A 16 -32.79 -11.86 -13.87
C TYR A 16 -32.04 -12.60 -12.75
N SER A 17 -31.45 -11.88 -11.78
CA SER A 17 -30.79 -12.55 -10.67
C SER A 17 -31.82 -13.28 -9.81
N GLU A 18 -31.57 -14.55 -9.50
CA GLU A 18 -32.46 -15.39 -8.68
C GLU A 18 -32.80 -14.72 -7.36
N TRP A 19 -31.82 -14.08 -6.70
CA TRP A 19 -32.02 -13.38 -5.43
C TRP A 19 -33.06 -12.24 -5.47
N LEU A 20 -33.31 -11.66 -6.65
CA LEU A 20 -34.29 -10.60 -6.86
C LEU A 20 -35.57 -11.10 -7.57
N GLN A 21 -35.64 -12.36 -7.98
CA GLN A 21 -36.84 -12.89 -8.61
C GLN A 21 -37.93 -13.11 -7.56
N ASP A 22 -39.16 -12.79 -7.95
CA ASP A 22 -40.34 -13.13 -7.17
C ASP A 22 -40.41 -14.65 -6.97
N GLY A 23 -40.65 -15.09 -5.73
CA GLY A 23 -40.71 -16.51 -5.39
C GLY A 23 -39.35 -17.18 -5.12
N SER A 24 -38.25 -16.44 -5.14
CA SER A 24 -36.97 -16.95 -4.64
C SER A 24 -37.09 -17.30 -3.16
N ALA A 25 -36.74 -18.54 -2.80
CA ALA A 25 -36.71 -18.99 -1.40
C ALA A 25 -35.53 -18.32 -0.67
N LEU A 26 -35.80 -17.18 -0.03
CA LEU A 26 -34.84 -16.45 0.78
C LEU A 26 -34.91 -16.90 2.24
N SER A 27 -33.80 -16.73 2.97
CA SER A 27 -33.78 -16.99 4.41
C SER A 27 -34.67 -16.02 5.18
N SER A 28 -35.41 -16.53 6.14
CA SER A 28 -36.17 -15.75 7.11
C SER A 28 -35.39 -15.43 8.39
N THR A 29 -34.12 -15.82 8.48
CA THR A 29 -33.28 -15.56 9.66
C THR A 29 -33.10 -14.05 9.85
N PRO A 30 -33.38 -13.50 11.04
CA PRO A 30 -33.16 -12.09 11.33
C PRO A 30 -31.70 -11.69 11.10
N LEU A 31 -31.50 -10.56 10.43
CA LEU A 31 -30.17 -9.98 10.23
C LEU A 31 -29.82 -9.11 11.43
N MET A 32 -28.51 -8.96 11.70
CA MET A 32 -28.00 -8.07 12.74
C MET A 32 -28.02 -6.59 12.35
N THR A 33 -28.31 -6.28 11.08
CA THR A 33 -28.25 -4.92 10.55
C THR A 33 -29.13 -3.93 11.33
N PRO A 34 -30.38 -4.24 11.73
CA PRO A 34 -31.17 -3.35 12.58
C PRO A 34 -30.43 -2.97 13.87
N ASP A 35 -29.97 -3.96 14.64
CA ASP A 35 -29.27 -3.74 15.92
C ASP A 35 -27.97 -2.93 15.76
N ILE A 36 -27.21 -3.20 14.70
CA ILE A 36 -25.97 -2.47 14.39
C ILE A 36 -26.26 -1.02 13.98
N LEU A 37 -27.33 -0.77 13.21
CA LEU A 37 -27.70 0.58 12.79
C LEU A 37 -28.27 1.42 13.94
N GLU A 38 -28.95 0.80 14.90
CA GLU A 38 -29.43 1.47 16.10
C GLU A 38 -28.25 1.94 16.98
N SER A 39 -27.28 1.06 17.22
CA SER A 39 -26.10 1.37 18.05
C SER A 39 -25.06 2.25 17.36
N SER A 40 -24.84 2.06 16.05
CA SER A 40 -23.68 2.63 15.32
C SER A 40 -24.07 3.45 14.08
N GLY A 41 -25.34 3.81 13.91
CA GLY A 41 -25.87 4.50 12.74
C GLY A 41 -25.06 5.71 12.26
N PRO A 42 -24.68 6.67 13.12
CA PRO A 42 -23.87 7.83 12.71
C PRO A 42 -22.51 7.45 12.12
N ALA A 43 -21.83 6.46 12.70
CA ALA A 43 -20.55 5.98 12.21
C ALA A 43 -20.70 5.27 10.85
N VAL A 44 -21.74 4.43 10.70
CA VAL A 44 -22.05 3.77 9.43
C VAL A 44 -22.32 4.79 8.33
N ARG A 45 -23.14 5.82 8.59
CA ARG A 45 -23.40 6.90 7.61
C ARG A 45 -22.12 7.61 7.17
N THR A 46 -21.26 7.96 8.14
CA THR A 46 -19.96 8.58 7.86
C THR A 46 -19.09 7.67 7.00
N GLY A 47 -19.00 6.39 7.36
CA GLY A 47 -18.23 5.39 6.62
C GLY A 47 -18.69 5.21 5.18
N VAL A 48 -20.01 5.13 4.95
CA VAL A 48 -20.59 5.05 3.60
C VAL A 48 -20.27 6.30 2.79
N ASN A 49 -20.39 7.49 3.39
CA ASN A 49 -20.08 8.74 2.72
C ASN A 49 -18.60 8.81 2.29
N VAL A 50 -17.67 8.53 3.22
CA VAL A 50 -16.24 8.50 2.93
C VAL A 50 -15.90 7.49 1.84
N THR A 51 -16.55 6.32 1.87
CA THR A 51 -16.37 5.28 0.83
C THR A 51 -16.78 5.79 -0.54
N PHE A 52 -17.92 6.47 -0.65
CA PHE A 52 -18.39 7.04 -1.92
C PHE A 52 -17.49 8.18 -2.40
N MET A 53 -17.01 9.03 -1.49
CA MET A 53 -16.02 10.06 -1.83
C MET A 53 -14.73 9.45 -2.39
N ALA A 54 -14.21 8.40 -1.76
CA ALA A 54 -13.01 7.69 -2.22
C ALA A 54 -13.21 7.04 -3.60
N PHE A 55 -14.36 6.39 -3.81
CA PHE A 55 -14.72 5.80 -5.11
C PHE A 55 -14.76 6.86 -6.22
N ASN A 56 -15.44 7.98 -5.99
CA ASN A 56 -15.55 9.06 -6.97
C ASN A 56 -14.20 9.72 -7.24
N LYS A 57 -13.37 9.87 -6.21
CA LYS A 57 -12.00 10.35 -6.34
C LYS A 57 -11.21 9.44 -7.28
N GLY A 58 -11.20 8.13 -7.03
CA GLY A 58 -10.53 7.15 -7.89
C GLY A 58 -11.08 7.10 -9.32
N LYS A 59 -12.39 7.30 -9.51
CA LYS A 59 -12.99 7.38 -10.85
C LYS A 59 -12.57 8.63 -11.63
N ARG A 60 -12.45 9.79 -10.96
CA ARG A 60 -12.11 11.06 -11.59
C ARG A 60 -10.61 11.22 -11.80
N GLU A 61 -9.84 10.92 -10.77
CA GLU A 61 -8.40 11.17 -10.72
C GLU A 61 -7.58 9.95 -11.11
N GLY A 62 -8.20 8.78 -11.28
CA GLY A 62 -7.48 7.52 -11.44
C GLY A 62 -6.79 7.08 -10.15
N PHE A 63 -5.97 6.05 -10.25
CA PHE A 63 -5.04 5.64 -9.18
C PHE A 63 -3.63 5.81 -9.73
N PHE A 64 -2.90 6.79 -9.21
CA PHE A 64 -1.52 7.02 -9.61
C PHE A 64 -0.62 6.95 -8.38
N LEU A 65 0.50 6.24 -8.52
CA LEU A 65 1.57 6.33 -7.54
C LEU A 65 2.12 7.76 -7.59
N LYS A 66 2.30 8.37 -6.42
CA LYS A 66 2.98 9.67 -6.33
C LYS A 66 4.42 9.53 -6.86
N SER A 67 4.91 10.55 -7.55
CA SER A 67 6.31 10.61 -7.98
C SER A 67 7.25 10.43 -6.78
N VAL A 68 8.21 9.52 -6.92
CA VAL A 68 9.17 9.20 -5.86
C VAL A 68 10.46 9.99 -5.95
N GLU A 69 10.66 10.80 -6.99
CA GLU A 69 11.90 11.56 -7.21
C GLU A 69 12.25 12.48 -6.02
N ASN A 70 11.20 13.00 -5.36
CA ASN A 70 11.33 13.88 -4.21
C ASN A 70 11.40 13.13 -2.87
N ALA A 71 11.17 11.82 -2.87
CA ALA A 71 11.22 11.02 -1.66
C ALA A 71 12.66 10.96 -1.10
N PRO A 72 12.86 11.07 0.22
CA PRO A 72 14.20 11.12 0.83
C PRO A 72 15.10 9.96 0.40
N LEU A 73 14.54 8.75 0.30
CA LEU A 73 15.28 7.57 -0.10
C LEU A 73 15.74 7.61 -1.57
N ALA A 74 14.88 8.10 -2.48
CA ALA A 74 15.22 8.21 -3.89
C ALA A 74 16.35 9.23 -4.11
N LYS A 75 16.29 10.38 -3.40
CA LYS A 75 17.37 11.38 -3.40
C LYS A 75 18.70 10.78 -2.95
N ARG A 76 18.71 10.04 -1.84
CA ARG A 76 19.93 9.36 -1.33
C ARG A 76 20.47 8.33 -2.32
N ARG A 77 19.61 7.56 -2.97
CA ARG A 77 20.02 6.58 -4.00
C ARG A 77 20.66 7.26 -5.21
N LYS A 78 20.07 8.36 -5.69
CA LYS A 78 20.62 9.16 -6.81
C LYS A 78 22.03 9.67 -6.51
N LEU A 79 22.24 10.23 -5.32
CA LEU A 79 23.58 10.70 -4.88
C LEU A 79 24.60 9.56 -4.83
N LYS A 80 24.22 8.41 -4.25
CA LYS A 80 25.12 7.26 -4.14
C LYS A 80 25.57 6.73 -5.50
N MET A 81 24.66 6.65 -6.47
CA MET A 81 25.01 6.21 -7.83
C MET A 81 25.83 7.25 -8.59
N SER A 82 25.67 8.53 -8.29
CA SER A 82 26.51 9.59 -8.86
C SER A 82 27.89 9.67 -8.22
N SER A 83 28.06 9.21 -6.97
CA SER A 83 29.32 9.28 -6.22
C SER A 83 30.30 8.13 -6.53
N THR A 84 29.84 7.04 -7.16
CA THR A 84 30.73 6.04 -7.77
C THR A 84 31.03 6.50 -9.19
N GLY A 85 32.00 7.43 -9.33
CA GLY A 85 32.48 7.87 -10.63
C GLY A 85 32.98 6.67 -11.43
N VAL A 86 32.28 6.33 -12.50
CA VAL A 86 32.85 5.58 -13.61
C VAL A 86 32.42 6.32 -14.86
N GLU A 87 33.27 7.24 -15.30
CA GLU A 87 33.52 7.52 -16.70
C GLU A 87 33.89 6.17 -17.36
N GLY A 88 32.85 5.35 -17.62
CA GLY A 88 32.95 4.04 -18.21
C GLY A 88 33.12 4.21 -19.70
N ARG A 89 34.31 4.64 -20.08
CA ARG A 89 34.77 4.71 -21.45
C ARG A 89 34.44 3.40 -22.16
N ARG A 90 33.92 3.60 -23.36
CA ARG A 90 33.84 2.60 -24.41
C ARG A 90 35.24 1.99 -24.61
N SER A 91 35.35 0.67 -24.44
CA SER A 91 36.26 -0.27 -25.10
C SER A 91 37.78 -0.35 -24.74
N SER A 92 38.23 -1.62 -24.70
CA SER A 92 39.55 -2.23 -24.97
C SER A 92 40.63 -2.48 -23.87
N SER A 93 41.00 -3.78 -23.81
CA SER A 93 42.29 -4.46 -23.53
C SER A 93 42.85 -4.64 -22.09
N SER A 94 42.73 -5.91 -21.63
CA SER A 94 43.72 -6.82 -21.00
C SER A 94 44.81 -6.30 -20.03
N SER A 95 44.83 -6.83 -18.79
CA SER A 95 45.98 -7.60 -18.22
C SER A 95 45.76 -8.04 -16.75
N SER A 96 45.78 -9.35 -16.53
CA SER A 96 46.37 -10.16 -15.44
C SER A 96 46.45 -9.65 -13.96
N SER A 97 45.73 -10.40 -13.10
CA SER A 97 46.12 -11.01 -11.81
C SER A 97 47.17 -10.38 -10.88
N SER A 98 46.80 -10.12 -9.62
CA SER A 98 47.44 -10.72 -8.42
C SER A 98 46.70 -10.37 -7.12
N SER A 99 46.65 -11.37 -6.24
CA SER A 99 46.08 -11.42 -4.88
C SER A 99 46.94 -10.76 -3.80
N SER A 100 46.31 -10.16 -2.78
CA SER A 100 46.76 -10.24 -1.37
C SER A 100 45.75 -9.57 -0.43
N GLY A 101 45.33 -10.29 0.61
CA GLY A 101 44.33 -9.85 1.58
C GLY A 101 44.88 -8.97 2.71
N SER A 102 43.96 -8.35 3.45
CA SER A 102 44.16 -7.89 4.83
C SER A 102 42.80 -7.53 5.45
N SER A 103 42.47 -8.20 6.54
CA SER A 103 41.26 -8.01 7.36
C SER A 103 41.42 -6.85 8.33
N SER A 104 40.40 -5.99 8.46
CA SER A 104 40.13 -5.25 9.71
C SER A 104 38.72 -4.65 9.74
N ARG A 105 37.88 -5.15 10.67
CA ARG A 105 36.54 -4.62 11.03
C ARG A 105 36.67 -3.31 11.84
N PRO A 106 35.67 -2.40 11.78
CA PRO A 106 35.47 -1.37 12.81
C PRO A 106 34.27 -1.66 13.75
N PRO A 107 34.21 -0.98 14.93
CA PRO A 107 33.60 -1.48 16.16
C PRO A 107 32.12 -1.11 16.41
N LYS A 108 31.50 -1.86 17.34
CA LYS A 108 30.10 -1.73 17.83
C LYS A 108 29.87 -0.42 18.61
N ALA A 109 28.72 0.22 18.38
CA ALA A 109 28.26 1.42 19.07
C ALA A 109 27.72 1.13 20.50
N LYS A 110 27.93 2.08 21.42
CA LYS A 110 27.50 2.07 22.83
C LYS A 110 25.99 2.34 22.97
N VAL A 111 25.35 1.59 23.87
CA VAL A 111 23.93 1.72 24.27
C VAL A 111 23.78 2.80 25.36
N PRO A 112 22.73 3.66 25.35
CA PRO A 112 22.50 4.64 26.41
C PRO A 112 21.83 4.01 27.63
N THR A 113 22.39 4.24 28.82
CA THR A 113 21.80 3.90 30.13
C THR A 113 20.72 4.91 30.52
N VAL A 114 19.49 4.43 30.71
CA VAL A 114 18.36 5.17 31.31
C VAL A 114 18.56 5.21 32.82
N ARG A 115 18.51 6.41 33.42
CA ARG A 115 18.45 6.59 34.89
C ARG A 115 16.99 6.76 35.31
N HIS A 116 16.57 5.96 36.29
CA HIS A 116 15.26 6.02 36.92
C HIS A 116 15.43 6.67 38.29
N ASP A 117 14.75 7.79 38.55
CA ASP A 117 14.61 8.35 39.90
C ASP A 117 13.21 8.00 40.45
N PRO A 118 13.08 7.56 41.71
CA PRO A 118 11.79 7.30 42.36
C PRO A 118 11.18 8.59 42.98
N PRO A 119 9.84 8.69 43.08
CA PRO A 119 9.16 9.87 43.62
C PRO A 119 9.12 9.89 45.16
N SER A 120 9.09 11.12 45.70
CA SER A 120 8.90 11.48 47.11
C SER A 120 7.46 11.29 47.61
#